data_AF-A0A3R6N3C6-F1
#
_entry.id   AF-A0A3R6N3C6-F1
#
_cell.length_a   1.000
_cell.length_b   1.000
_cell.length_c   1.000
_cell.angle_alpha   90.00
_cell.angle_beta   90.00
_cell.angle_gamma   90.00
#
_symmetry.space_group_name_H-M   'P 1'
#
loop_
_entity.id
_entity.type
_entity.pdbx_description
1 polymer ?
#
loop_
_entity_poly.entity_id
_entity_poly.type
_entity_poly.pdbx_seq_one_letter_code
_entity_poly.pdbx_strand_id
1 'polypeptide(L)'
;MKRKCAIILIATLVMQLLFCDFGVYKKTVKAAALTLHNPTMINGISTWDCVYFGNYWQDDTNGDGLANKNDAKKPIKWRVLQVDGDDVFLMSDKTLDCQKYHASEVEITWENCDLRKWLYSSFYRNAFSEEEQNAIKVTTVENDKNEVHGTPGGNTTEDKVYIPSIKEISNTKYGFTSKYSVRNNTRIAKNTLYSAQLSKQNDTLPEYGAWWLRTPGALKQQATLVDGAGLAYGGSYYTGWSVAEKYFTVRPVLHLSLSAAKQLEFAGTVSSDGVETTLGPTITPTETPVPTASVIPSTQIPIKNMQTPNSTNSPKSRIETQTAQVKKTEDTIRAGKTFVYKGISYRVTKISGKKGNLTLKDIKNKRTKKVVIPKEIKKYGIKFVVTQIGKNVFTKCKKLKKLTIKSRTITKMEKNRFAKKCKIIVPQAMKKKYIKLLAKCRRN
;
A
#
# COMPACT_ATOMS: atom_id res chain seq x y z
N MET A 1 12.07 54.11 43.19
CA MET A 1 12.00 52.95 42.26
C MET A 1 10.87 51.95 42.51
N LYS A 2 10.40 51.68 43.73
CA LYS A 2 9.47 50.54 44.00
C LYS A 2 8.01 50.67 43.46
N ARG A 3 7.53 51.86 43.05
CA ARG A 3 6.15 52.04 42.50
C ARG A 3 5.99 51.82 40.99
N LYS A 4 7.07 51.83 40.19
CA LYS A 4 6.97 51.59 38.72
C LYS A 4 6.93 50.11 38.33
N CYS A 5 7.49 49.21 39.14
CA CYS A 5 7.47 47.77 38.86
C CYS A 5 6.10 47.11 39.09
N ALA A 6 5.30 47.60 40.04
CA ALA A 6 3.98 47.04 40.34
C ALA A 6 2.97 47.22 39.19
N ILE A 7 3.00 48.35 38.49
CA ILE A 7 2.09 48.64 37.37
C ILE A 7 2.41 47.75 36.15
N ILE A 8 3.70 47.46 35.91
CA ILE A 8 4.13 46.57 34.82
C ILE A 8 3.71 45.12 35.09
N LEU A 9 3.82 44.65 36.35
CA LEU A 9 3.39 43.30 36.73
C LEU A 9 1.87 43.07 36.65
N ILE A 10 1.06 44.09 36.94
CA ILE A 10 -0.40 44.00 36.82
C ILE A 10 -0.84 44.03 35.35
N ALA A 11 -0.18 44.82 34.49
CA ALA A 11 -0.43 44.82 33.05
C ALA A 11 -0.14 43.45 32.39
N THR A 12 0.92 42.75 32.83
CA THR A 12 1.23 41.41 32.33
C THR A 12 0.24 40.34 32.80
N LEU A 13 -0.29 40.43 34.03
CA LEU A 13 -1.24 39.44 34.54
C LEU A 13 -2.63 39.55 33.89
N VAL A 14 -3.08 40.77 33.57
CA VAL A 14 -4.37 40.99 32.90
C VAL A 14 -4.33 40.58 31.42
N MET A 15 -3.16 40.66 30.75
CA MET A 15 -3.00 40.11 29.39
C MET A 15 -2.88 38.58 29.36
N GLN A 16 -2.93 37.89 30.51
CA GLN A 16 -3.02 36.43 30.60
C GLN A 16 -4.44 35.93 30.95
N LEU A 17 -5.42 36.82 31.08
CA LEU A 17 -6.82 36.48 31.44
C LEU A 17 -7.86 36.82 30.35
N LEU A 18 -7.43 37.21 29.14
CA LEU A 18 -8.31 37.53 28.00
C LEU A 18 -8.13 36.60 26.78
N PHE A 19 -7.57 35.40 26.99
CA PHE A 19 -7.54 34.33 25.98
C PHE A 19 -8.17 33.01 26.45
N CYS A 20 -9.03 33.06 27.47
CA CYS A 20 -10.05 32.03 27.67
C CYS A 20 -11.31 32.40 26.87
N ASP A 21 -11.97 31.37 26.31
CA ASP A 21 -13.31 31.42 25.72
C ASP A 21 -13.51 32.19 24.40
N PHE A 22 -12.64 31.91 23.42
CA PHE A 22 -13.15 31.55 22.07
C PHE A 22 -12.61 30.20 21.59
N GLY A 23 -12.58 29.23 22.51
CA GLY A 23 -12.47 27.81 22.20
C GLY A 23 -13.74 27.28 21.53
N VAL A 24 -14.04 27.75 20.31
CA VAL A 24 -15.10 27.17 19.48
C VAL A 24 -14.85 25.66 19.41
N TYR A 25 -15.86 24.91 19.84
CA TYR A 25 -15.82 23.47 20.07
C TYR A 25 -15.73 22.68 18.76
N LYS A 26 -14.63 22.88 17.99
CA LYS A 26 -14.16 21.95 16.98
C LYS A 26 -13.61 20.72 17.69
N LYS A 27 -14.54 19.94 18.24
CA LYS A 27 -14.41 18.51 18.47
C LYS A 27 -13.71 17.95 17.23
N THR A 28 -12.46 17.53 17.37
CA THR A 28 -11.60 17.09 16.26
C THR A 28 -12.06 15.72 15.77
N VAL A 29 -13.18 15.72 15.03
CA VAL A 29 -13.72 14.55 14.34
C VAL A 29 -12.83 14.24 13.13
N LYS A 30 -11.60 13.76 13.39
CA LYS A 30 -10.75 13.08 12.41
C LYS A 30 -9.53 12.30 12.95
N ALA A 31 -9.48 12.00 14.25
CA ALA A 31 -8.52 11.03 14.81
C ALA A 31 -9.12 9.61 14.96
N ALA A 32 -10.12 9.26 14.12
CA ALA A 32 -10.84 7.99 14.20
C ALA A 32 -10.70 7.17 12.91
N ALA A 33 -10.18 5.94 13.07
CA ALA A 33 -10.28 4.83 12.13
C ALA A 33 -9.57 4.94 10.76
N LEU A 34 -8.29 5.31 10.74
CA LEU A 34 -7.39 4.86 9.66
C LEU A 34 -7.09 3.36 9.87
N THR A 35 -7.93 2.48 9.32
CA THR A 35 -7.73 1.03 9.43
C THR A 35 -6.69 0.54 8.42
N LEU A 36 -5.44 0.42 8.88
CA LEU A 36 -4.35 -0.20 8.13
C LEU A 36 -4.33 -1.72 8.34
N HIS A 37 -3.92 -2.47 7.32
CA HIS A 37 -3.82 -3.92 7.35
C HIS A 37 -2.38 -4.40 7.18
N ASN A 38 -2.06 -5.47 7.90
CA ASN A 38 -0.86 -6.27 7.66
C ASN A 38 -0.82 -6.81 6.21
N PRO A 39 0.37 -6.98 5.59
CA PRO A 39 0.51 -7.47 4.23
C PRO A 39 -0.20 -8.79 3.98
N THR A 40 -0.75 -8.96 2.77
CA THR A 40 -1.35 -10.23 2.36
C THR A 40 -0.62 -10.81 1.15
N MET A 41 -0.34 -12.11 1.15
CA MET A 41 0.27 -12.81 0.01
C MET A 41 -0.71 -13.85 -0.57
N ILE A 42 -1.09 -13.68 -1.84
CA ILE A 42 -2.08 -14.53 -2.51
C ILE A 42 -1.51 -15.03 -3.85
N ASN A 43 -1.23 -16.33 -3.93
CA ASN A 43 -0.55 -16.97 -5.08
C ASN A 43 0.83 -16.36 -5.43
N GLY A 44 1.62 -15.97 -4.41
CA GLY A 44 2.94 -15.37 -4.62
C GLY A 44 2.93 -13.91 -5.07
N ILE A 45 1.77 -13.25 -5.06
CA ILE A 45 1.64 -11.80 -5.19
C ILE A 45 1.33 -11.25 -3.81
N SER A 46 2.16 -10.34 -3.33
CA SER A 46 1.91 -9.60 -2.09
C SER A 46 1.14 -8.32 -2.39
N THR A 47 0.34 -7.87 -1.42
CA THR A 47 -0.31 -6.56 -1.41
C THR A 47 -0.08 -5.93 -0.05
N TRP A 48 0.41 -4.69 -0.08
CA TRP A 48 0.60 -3.82 1.06
C TRP A 48 -0.43 -2.69 1.02
N ASP A 49 -0.99 -2.36 2.19
CA ASP A 49 -1.59 -1.04 2.38
C ASP A 49 -0.50 0.04 2.28
N CYS A 50 -0.87 1.23 1.85
CA CYS A 50 0.07 2.34 1.68
C CYS A 50 -0.43 3.61 2.36
N VAL A 51 0.51 4.43 2.79
CA VAL A 51 0.27 5.72 3.45
C VAL A 51 1.17 6.82 2.87
N TYR A 52 0.73 8.07 2.94
CA TYR A 52 1.59 9.25 2.76
C TYR A 52 2.00 9.77 4.14
N PHE A 53 3.29 10.05 4.28
CA PHE A 53 3.90 10.57 5.50
C PHE A 53 5.27 11.17 5.19
N GLY A 54 5.55 12.40 5.60
CA GLY A 54 6.74 13.14 5.19
C GLY A 54 6.74 13.54 3.72
N ASN A 55 7.68 14.42 3.35
CA ASN A 55 7.86 14.97 2.02
C ASN A 55 9.34 14.99 1.64
N TYR A 56 9.71 14.53 0.44
CA TYR A 56 11.11 14.54 -0.02
C TYR A 56 11.22 14.99 -1.48
N TRP A 57 12.43 15.32 -1.93
CA TRP A 57 12.72 15.57 -3.34
C TRP A 57 12.56 14.27 -4.13
N GLN A 58 11.73 14.28 -5.17
CA GLN A 58 11.34 13.06 -5.90
C GLN A 58 11.21 13.27 -7.41
N ASP A 59 10.64 14.40 -7.83
CA ASP A 59 10.34 14.76 -9.22
C ASP A 59 10.95 16.13 -9.55
N ASP A 60 11.14 16.41 -10.84
CA ASP A 60 11.33 17.76 -11.37
C ASP A 60 9.99 18.50 -11.29
N THR A 61 9.98 19.64 -10.60
CA THR A 61 8.81 20.45 -10.29
C THR A 61 8.92 21.88 -10.76
N ASN A 62 10.13 22.35 -11.08
CA ASN A 62 10.38 23.68 -11.62
C ASN A 62 10.48 23.69 -13.16
N GLY A 63 10.63 22.52 -13.80
CA GLY A 63 10.74 22.34 -15.24
C GLY A 63 12.16 22.49 -15.81
N ASP A 64 13.21 22.45 -14.98
CA ASP A 64 14.61 22.61 -15.41
C ASP A 64 15.26 21.33 -15.97
N GLY A 65 14.56 20.19 -15.89
CA GLY A 65 15.03 18.87 -16.35
C GLY A 65 15.79 18.06 -15.29
N LEU A 66 16.06 18.63 -14.12
CA LEU A 66 16.82 18.00 -13.04
C LEU A 66 15.96 17.95 -11.77
N ALA A 67 15.54 16.74 -11.36
CA ALA A 67 15.04 16.57 -10.01
C ALA A 67 16.20 16.84 -9.03
N ASN A 68 16.12 17.91 -8.24
CA ASN A 68 17.20 18.36 -7.38
C ASN A 68 16.68 19.06 -6.10
N LYS A 69 17.57 19.69 -5.31
CA LYS A 69 17.18 20.30 -4.02
C LYS A 69 16.46 21.64 -4.14
N ASN A 70 16.45 22.23 -5.33
CA ASN A 70 15.68 23.43 -5.66
C ASN A 70 14.19 23.10 -5.92
N ASP A 71 13.84 21.83 -6.05
CA ASP A 71 12.45 21.39 -6.26
C ASP A 71 11.58 21.46 -5.01
N ALA A 72 10.28 21.63 -5.26
CA ALA A 72 9.24 21.41 -4.27
C ALA A 72 9.16 19.90 -3.93
N LYS A 73 9.42 19.59 -2.65
CA LYS A 73 9.29 18.23 -2.12
C LYS A 73 7.87 17.67 -2.36
N LYS A 74 7.78 16.36 -2.60
CA LYS A 74 6.52 15.60 -2.78
C LYS A 74 6.28 14.65 -1.61
N PRO A 75 5.02 14.32 -1.27
CA PRO A 75 4.70 13.34 -0.24
C PRO A 75 5.38 11.99 -0.49
N ILE A 76 5.97 11.42 0.55
CA ILE A 76 6.61 10.10 0.47
C ILE A 76 5.53 9.03 0.63
N LYS A 77 5.41 8.12 -0.33
CA LYS A 77 4.54 6.94 -0.25
C LYS A 77 5.27 5.81 0.47
N TRP A 78 4.67 5.27 1.51
CA TRP A 78 5.17 4.13 2.28
C TRP A 78 4.25 2.92 2.13
N ARG A 79 4.83 1.72 2.14
CA ARG A 79 4.16 0.42 2.29
C ARG A 79 4.11 0.07 3.77
N VAL A 80 2.96 -0.37 4.24
CA VAL A 80 2.75 -0.92 5.58
C VAL A 80 3.29 -2.35 5.62
N LEU A 81 4.44 -2.57 6.24
CA LEU A 81 5.06 -3.89 6.42
C LEU A 81 4.47 -4.65 7.62
N GLN A 82 4.10 -3.95 8.69
CA GLN A 82 3.40 -4.53 9.84
C GLN A 82 2.48 -3.47 10.49
N VAL A 83 1.38 -3.93 11.07
CA VAL A 83 0.55 -3.19 12.03
C VAL A 83 0.45 -4.04 13.29
N ASP A 84 0.93 -3.52 14.41
CA ASP A 84 0.91 -4.17 15.73
C ASP A 84 0.44 -3.17 16.80
N GLY A 85 -0.88 -3.11 17.00
CA GLY A 85 -1.53 -2.12 17.86
C GLY A 85 -1.29 -0.69 17.35
N ASP A 86 -0.57 0.10 18.14
CA ASP A 86 -0.17 1.47 17.80
C ASP A 86 1.08 1.54 16.92
N ASP A 87 1.87 0.46 16.85
CA ASP A 87 3.11 0.42 16.07
C ASP A 87 2.85 0.02 14.61
N VAL A 88 3.26 0.88 13.68
CA VAL A 88 3.18 0.62 12.24
C VAL A 88 4.59 0.63 11.66
N PHE A 89 5.05 -0.54 11.19
CA PHE A 89 6.32 -0.67 10.49
C PHE A 89 6.14 -0.31 9.01
N LEU A 90 6.89 0.69 8.55
CA LEU A 90 6.78 1.28 7.21
C LEU A 90 8.05 1.12 6.40
N MET A 91 7.91 0.98 5.07
CA MET A 91 9.01 1.00 4.10
C MET A 91 8.66 1.90 2.92
N SER A 92 9.58 2.73 2.43
CA SER A 92 9.28 3.58 1.26
C SER A 92 8.92 2.72 0.04
N ASP A 93 7.89 3.12 -0.71
CA ASP A 93 7.40 2.35 -1.87
C ASP A 93 8.43 2.36 -3.02
N LYS A 94 9.03 3.54 -3.23
CA LYS A 94 10.16 3.80 -4.13
C LYS A 94 11.44 4.00 -3.33
N THR A 95 12.59 3.94 -4.01
CA THR A 95 13.86 4.44 -3.45
C THR A 95 13.86 5.98 -3.53
N LEU A 96 14.43 6.65 -2.54
CA LEU A 96 14.25 8.10 -2.36
C LEU A 96 15.51 8.92 -2.64
N ASP A 97 16.69 8.33 -2.50
CA ASP A 97 17.99 9.00 -2.63
C ASP A 97 19.05 8.01 -3.16
N CYS A 98 20.28 8.47 -3.41
CA CYS A 98 21.43 7.64 -3.77
C CYS A 98 22.62 8.02 -2.90
N GLN A 99 23.11 7.07 -2.11
CA GLN A 99 24.14 7.30 -1.10
C GLN A 99 25.08 6.11 -1.05
N LYS A 100 26.36 6.37 -0.80
CA LYS A 100 27.29 5.32 -0.37
C LYS A 100 26.85 4.77 0.98
N TYR A 101 27.21 3.51 1.28
CA TYR A 101 27.06 2.98 2.63
C TYR A 101 28.02 3.69 3.60
N HIS A 102 29.26 3.92 3.14
CA HIS A 102 30.30 4.69 3.84
C HIS A 102 31.21 5.40 2.82
N ALA A 103 31.88 6.50 3.22
CA ALA A 103 32.63 7.33 2.28
C ALA A 103 33.76 6.59 1.52
N SER A 104 34.45 5.66 2.19
CA SER A 104 35.60 4.90 1.69
C SER A 104 35.44 3.38 1.93
N GLU A 105 36.23 2.58 1.22
CA GLU A 105 36.21 1.12 1.32
C GLU A 105 37.10 0.65 2.48
N VAL A 106 36.51 0.62 3.68
CA VAL A 106 37.16 0.20 4.93
C VAL A 106 36.26 -0.78 5.68
N GLU A 107 36.80 -1.49 6.67
CA GLU A 107 35.99 -2.33 7.56
C GLU A 107 34.98 -1.45 8.30
N ILE A 108 33.68 -1.68 8.11
CA ILE A 108 32.64 -0.81 8.70
C ILE A 108 31.37 -1.61 9.04
N THR A 109 30.72 -1.20 10.12
CA THR A 109 29.47 -1.77 10.66
C THR A 109 28.30 -0.79 10.51
N TRP A 110 27.05 -1.24 10.64
CA TRP A 110 25.87 -0.36 10.49
C TRP A 110 25.88 0.82 11.45
N GLU A 111 26.19 0.56 12.72
CA GLU A 111 26.35 1.53 13.81
C GLU A 111 27.23 2.74 13.46
N ASN A 112 28.31 2.52 12.67
CA ASN A 112 29.39 3.47 12.43
C ASN A 112 29.39 4.08 11.02
N CYS A 113 28.60 3.53 10.09
CA CYS A 113 28.61 3.94 8.69
C CYS A 113 28.00 5.34 8.48
N ASP A 114 28.31 5.97 7.34
CA ASP A 114 27.83 7.33 7.08
C ASP A 114 26.38 7.36 6.61
N LEU A 115 25.90 6.27 5.99
CA LEU A 115 24.49 6.15 5.59
C LEU A 115 23.55 6.23 6.80
N ARG A 116 23.91 5.57 7.92
CA ARG A 116 23.17 5.68 9.19
C ARG A 116 23.16 7.13 9.72
N LYS A 117 24.32 7.78 9.75
CA LYS A 117 24.45 9.19 10.18
C LYS A 117 23.63 10.13 9.27
N TRP A 118 23.64 9.90 7.96
CA TRP A 118 22.89 10.68 6.97
C TRP A 118 21.38 10.48 7.12
N LEU A 119 20.91 9.25 7.37
CA LEU A 119 19.51 8.94 7.64
C LEU A 119 19.00 9.69 8.88
N TYR A 120 19.75 9.62 9.98
CA TYR A 120 19.43 10.31 11.23
C TYR A 120 19.46 11.85 11.12
N SER A 121 20.36 12.41 10.31
CA SER A 121 20.60 13.86 10.29
C SER A 121 20.01 14.58 9.06
N SER A 122 20.48 14.26 7.86
CA SER A 122 20.13 14.97 6.63
C SER A 122 18.76 14.55 6.12
N PHE A 123 18.52 13.23 6.01
CA PHE A 123 17.25 12.71 5.53
C PHE A 123 16.12 13.05 6.50
N TYR A 124 16.24 12.65 7.78
CA TYR A 124 15.19 12.83 8.79
C TYR A 124 14.67 14.29 8.86
N ARG A 125 15.57 15.27 9.01
CA ARG A 125 15.21 16.69 9.07
C ARG A 125 14.66 17.27 7.76
N ASN A 126 14.95 16.64 6.62
CA ASN A 126 14.41 17.08 5.33
C ASN A 126 13.13 16.36 4.93
N ALA A 127 12.91 15.14 5.42
CA ALA A 127 11.79 14.28 5.09
C ALA A 127 10.56 14.56 5.97
N PHE A 128 10.75 15.00 7.21
CA PHE A 128 9.66 15.08 8.21
C PHE A 128 9.64 16.44 8.91
N SER A 129 8.44 17.02 9.07
CA SER A 129 8.16 18.13 9.98
C SER A 129 8.39 17.76 11.44
N GLU A 130 8.43 18.73 12.36
CA GLU A 130 8.67 18.46 13.79
C GLU A 130 7.56 17.56 14.39
N GLU A 131 6.30 17.78 14.00
CA GLU A 131 5.17 16.95 14.41
C GLU A 131 5.27 15.52 13.88
N GLU A 132 5.72 15.34 12.63
CA GLU A 132 5.97 14.01 12.06
C GLU A 132 7.18 13.32 12.73
N GLN A 133 8.25 14.06 13.00
CA GLN A 133 9.43 13.57 13.72
C GLN A 133 9.07 13.04 15.11
N ASN A 134 8.13 13.69 15.80
CA ASN A 134 7.60 13.27 17.10
C ASN A 134 6.71 12.01 17.04
N ALA A 135 6.12 11.68 15.88
CA ALA A 135 5.37 10.43 15.69
C ALA A 135 6.25 9.21 15.36
N ILE A 136 7.47 9.45 14.83
CA ILE A 136 8.42 8.37 14.50
C ILE A 136 9.08 7.84 15.78
N LYS A 137 8.90 6.54 16.02
CA LYS A 137 9.40 5.82 17.19
C LYS A 137 10.92 5.63 17.11
N VAL A 138 11.59 5.75 18.26
CA VAL A 138 12.94 5.18 18.42
C VAL A 138 12.79 3.66 18.42
N THR A 139 13.57 2.98 17.59
CA THR A 139 13.49 1.52 17.38
C THR A 139 14.83 0.89 17.75
N THR A 140 14.80 -0.18 18.55
CA THR A 140 15.96 -1.03 18.79
C THR A 140 16.21 -1.90 17.55
N VAL A 141 17.33 -1.68 16.87
CA VAL A 141 17.68 -2.32 15.59
C VAL A 141 18.84 -3.31 15.80
N GLU A 142 18.52 -4.61 15.82
CA GLU A 142 19.49 -5.70 16.04
C GLU A 142 20.37 -5.92 14.80
N ASN A 143 21.66 -5.58 14.90
CA ASN A 143 22.61 -5.66 13.78
C ASN A 143 23.34 -7.01 13.71
N ASP A 144 22.53 -8.05 13.55
CA ASP A 144 22.99 -9.43 13.38
C ASP A 144 24.12 -9.58 12.35
N LYS A 145 25.01 -10.53 12.65
CA LYS A 145 25.99 -11.03 11.69
C LYS A 145 25.32 -11.56 10.42
N ASN A 146 26.04 -11.55 9.31
CA ASN A 146 25.62 -12.25 8.10
C ASN A 146 25.49 -13.76 8.40
N GLU A 147 24.29 -14.33 8.25
CA GLU A 147 24.04 -15.74 8.61
C GLU A 147 24.81 -16.74 7.73
N VAL A 148 25.20 -16.35 6.52
CA VAL A 148 25.95 -17.19 5.57
C VAL A 148 27.44 -17.09 5.80
N HIS A 149 27.94 -15.86 5.98
CA HIS A 149 29.39 -15.57 5.96
C HIS A 149 29.99 -15.34 7.35
N GLY A 150 29.16 -15.18 8.39
CA GLY A 150 29.61 -14.93 9.77
C GLY A 150 30.08 -13.49 10.05
N THR A 151 30.20 -12.63 9.03
CA THR A 151 30.61 -11.22 9.14
C THR A 151 29.79 -10.46 10.19
N PRO A 152 30.40 -9.87 11.23
CA PRO A 152 29.67 -9.11 12.26
C PRO A 152 28.97 -7.87 11.69
N GLY A 153 27.72 -7.59 12.10
CA GLY A 153 26.95 -6.41 11.66
C GLY A 153 27.21 -5.14 12.49
N GLY A 154 27.83 -5.27 13.66
CA GLY A 154 28.00 -4.22 14.67
C GLY A 154 27.15 -4.47 15.91
N ASN A 155 27.15 -3.53 16.85
CA ASN A 155 26.26 -3.59 18.00
C ASN A 155 24.81 -3.24 17.59
N THR A 156 23.84 -3.64 18.42
CA THR A 156 22.45 -3.16 18.33
C THR A 156 22.41 -1.63 18.43
N THR A 157 21.62 -0.99 17.57
CA THR A 157 21.48 0.47 17.51
C THR A 157 20.09 0.92 17.97
N GLU A 158 19.97 2.19 18.35
CA GLU A 158 18.68 2.87 18.44
C GLU A 158 18.53 3.82 17.23
N ASP A 159 17.54 3.55 16.38
CA ASP A 159 17.32 4.26 15.13
C ASP A 159 15.85 4.65 14.98
N LYS A 160 15.59 5.89 14.52
CA LYS A 160 14.24 6.34 14.11
C LYS A 160 13.93 6.00 12.65
N VAL A 161 14.95 6.08 11.79
CA VAL A 161 14.87 5.73 10.37
C VAL A 161 16.15 5.01 9.99
N TYR A 162 16.02 3.87 9.31
CA TYR A 162 17.13 3.00 8.94
C TYR A 162 16.86 2.34 7.57
N ILE A 163 17.74 1.45 7.10
CA ILE A 163 17.47 0.56 5.95
C ILE A 163 17.32 -0.88 6.46
N PRO A 164 16.47 -1.73 5.86
CA PRO A 164 16.19 -3.04 6.43
C PRO A 164 17.35 -4.01 6.28
N SER A 165 17.35 -5.07 7.10
CA SER A 165 18.26 -6.22 7.00
C SER A 165 17.82 -7.23 5.94
N ILE A 166 18.71 -8.20 5.65
CA ILE A 166 18.37 -9.36 4.82
C ILE A 166 17.23 -10.22 5.43
N LYS A 167 17.10 -10.23 6.77
CA LYS A 167 16.02 -10.91 7.51
C LYS A 167 14.67 -10.23 7.30
N GLU A 168 14.62 -8.90 7.42
CA GLU A 168 13.40 -8.13 7.21
C GLU A 168 12.86 -8.28 5.77
N ILE A 169 13.74 -8.23 4.76
CA ILE A 169 13.38 -8.39 3.32
C ILE A 169 13.18 -9.84 2.87
N SER A 170 13.26 -10.79 3.81
CA SER A 170 12.86 -12.20 3.66
C SER A 170 11.74 -12.61 4.62
N ASN A 171 11.24 -11.70 5.47
CA ASN A 171 10.13 -12.00 6.36
C ASN A 171 8.80 -12.08 5.59
N THR A 172 8.16 -13.25 5.62
CA THR A 172 6.87 -13.48 4.96
C THR A 172 5.71 -12.73 5.59
N LYS A 173 5.81 -12.37 6.89
CA LYS A 173 4.83 -11.49 7.56
C LYS A 173 4.83 -10.08 6.95
N TYR A 174 5.99 -9.60 6.51
CA TYR A 174 6.16 -8.28 5.88
C TYR A 174 5.86 -8.30 4.37
N GLY A 175 5.29 -9.39 3.85
CA GLY A 175 4.94 -9.53 2.44
C GLY A 175 6.11 -9.89 1.52
N PHE A 176 7.29 -10.23 2.03
CA PHE A 176 8.41 -10.71 1.20
C PHE A 176 8.41 -12.23 1.03
N THR A 177 9.11 -12.74 0.02
CA THR A 177 9.36 -14.19 -0.09
C THR A 177 10.62 -14.59 0.68
N SER A 178 10.55 -15.64 1.49
CA SER A 178 11.64 -16.13 2.36
C SER A 178 12.96 -16.39 1.65
N LYS A 179 12.94 -16.88 0.41
CA LYS A 179 14.17 -17.02 -0.37
C LYS A 179 14.59 -15.68 -0.99
N TYR A 180 15.51 -14.98 -0.33
CA TYR A 180 16.12 -13.74 -0.81
C TYR A 180 17.10 -13.97 -1.99
N SER A 181 17.69 -15.16 -2.07
CA SER A 181 18.68 -15.57 -3.08
C SER A 181 18.09 -15.88 -4.48
N VAL A 182 16.86 -15.42 -4.75
CA VAL A 182 16.14 -15.59 -6.02
C VAL A 182 15.41 -14.28 -6.32
N ARG A 183 15.46 -13.85 -7.59
CA ARG A 183 14.73 -12.67 -8.08
C ARG A 183 13.23 -12.80 -7.77
N ASN A 184 12.69 -11.80 -7.07
CA ASN A 184 11.28 -11.78 -6.74
C ASN A 184 10.75 -10.35 -6.67
N ASN A 185 9.61 -10.10 -7.32
CA ASN A 185 9.04 -8.77 -7.41
C ASN A 185 8.65 -8.14 -6.06
N THR A 186 8.52 -8.93 -4.98
CA THR A 186 8.26 -8.38 -3.64
C THR A 186 9.35 -7.41 -3.18
N ARG A 187 10.58 -7.60 -3.65
CA ARG A 187 11.74 -6.75 -3.33
C ARG A 187 12.07 -5.69 -4.39
N ILE A 188 11.39 -5.68 -5.53
CA ILE A 188 11.63 -4.66 -6.56
C ILE A 188 11.10 -3.31 -6.06
N ALA A 189 11.92 -2.27 -6.21
CA ALA A 189 11.61 -0.89 -5.93
C ALA A 189 11.87 -0.06 -7.19
N LYS A 190 10.93 0.81 -7.57
CA LYS A 190 11.21 1.83 -8.58
C LYS A 190 12.02 2.96 -7.96
N ASN A 191 12.81 3.63 -8.77
CA ASN A 191 13.40 4.90 -8.39
C ASN A 191 12.35 6.02 -8.46
N THR A 192 12.53 7.05 -7.65
CA THR A 192 12.05 8.41 -7.93
C THR A 192 12.88 9.02 -9.07
N LEU A 193 12.45 10.13 -9.69
CA LEU A 193 13.31 10.79 -10.68
C LEU A 193 14.61 11.27 -10.02
N TYR A 194 14.52 11.78 -8.78
CA TYR A 194 15.67 12.18 -7.97
C TYR A 194 16.69 11.04 -7.77
N SER A 195 16.26 9.90 -7.23
CA SER A 195 17.16 8.76 -7.01
C SER A 195 17.65 8.13 -8.33
N ALA A 196 16.86 8.16 -9.40
CA ALA A 196 17.29 7.69 -10.72
C ALA A 196 18.41 8.58 -11.32
N GLN A 197 18.29 9.90 -11.20
CA GLN A 197 19.30 10.84 -11.70
C GLN A 197 20.60 10.75 -10.91
N LEU A 198 20.54 10.52 -9.58
CA LEU A 198 21.74 10.33 -8.76
C LEU A 198 22.40 8.95 -8.94
N SER A 199 21.63 7.89 -9.22
CA SER A 199 22.14 6.52 -9.39
C SER A 199 22.55 6.15 -10.83
N LYS A 200 22.39 7.05 -11.79
CA LYS A 200 22.73 6.77 -13.20
C LYS A 200 24.24 6.55 -13.35
N GLN A 201 24.61 5.43 -13.98
CA GLN A 201 26.00 5.13 -14.36
C GLN A 201 26.33 5.66 -15.76
N ASN A 202 25.32 5.70 -16.63
CA ASN A 202 25.37 6.14 -18.02
C ASN A 202 24.22 7.16 -18.25
N ASP A 203 24.03 7.64 -19.49
CA ASP A 203 22.95 8.58 -19.83
C ASP A 203 21.52 8.02 -19.72
N THR A 204 21.36 6.72 -19.47
CA THR A 204 20.05 6.08 -19.25
C THR A 204 19.68 6.09 -17.77
N LEU A 205 18.54 6.70 -17.43
CA LEU A 205 18.01 6.66 -16.07
C LEU A 205 17.50 5.26 -15.70
N PRO A 206 17.96 4.66 -14.57
CA PRO A 206 17.47 3.36 -14.12
C PRO A 206 16.03 3.46 -13.58
N GLU A 207 15.10 2.67 -14.15
CA GLU A 207 13.71 2.59 -13.65
C GLU A 207 13.63 1.98 -12.24
N TYR A 208 14.51 1.01 -11.94
CA TYR A 208 14.54 0.25 -10.69
C TYR A 208 15.86 0.46 -9.97
N GLY A 209 15.78 0.71 -8.67
CA GLY A 209 16.96 0.91 -7.83
C GLY A 209 17.63 -0.42 -7.49
N ALA A 210 18.96 -0.43 -7.52
CA ALA A 210 19.73 -1.32 -6.67
C ALA A 210 19.85 -0.62 -5.30
N TRP A 211 19.43 -1.25 -4.20
CA TRP A 211 19.26 -0.56 -2.91
C TRP A 211 19.90 -1.30 -1.74
N TRP A 212 20.54 -0.53 -0.86
CA TRP A 212 21.30 -1.05 0.29
C TRP A 212 20.42 -1.74 1.33
N LEU A 213 21.03 -2.70 2.02
CA LEU A 213 20.54 -3.33 3.24
C LEU A 213 21.60 -3.17 4.34
N ARG A 214 21.20 -3.13 5.62
CA ARG A 214 22.13 -2.93 6.75
C ARG A 214 22.95 -4.16 7.13
N THR A 215 22.58 -5.35 6.63
CA THR A 215 23.34 -6.58 6.88
C THR A 215 24.69 -6.51 6.13
N PRO A 216 25.82 -6.86 6.76
CA PRO A 216 27.13 -6.85 6.10
C PRO A 216 27.23 -7.91 4.99
N GLY A 217 28.17 -7.74 4.07
CA GLY A 217 28.53 -8.72 3.06
C GLY A 217 29.36 -9.89 3.61
N ALA A 218 30.10 -10.57 2.74
CA ALA A 218 31.04 -11.63 3.09
C ALA A 218 32.38 -11.09 3.59
N LEU A 219 32.74 -9.88 3.16
CA LEU A 219 33.88 -9.12 3.68
C LEU A 219 33.36 -7.94 4.50
N LYS A 220 34.15 -7.49 5.49
CA LYS A 220 33.77 -6.36 6.37
C LYS A 220 33.75 -5.00 5.66
N GLN A 221 34.39 -4.92 4.48
CA GLN A 221 34.35 -3.78 3.56
C GLN A 221 33.11 -3.81 2.65
N GLN A 222 32.18 -4.76 2.87
CA GLN A 222 31.01 -4.96 2.01
C GLN A 222 29.70 -4.88 2.79
N ALA A 223 28.65 -4.41 2.12
CA ALA A 223 27.27 -4.48 2.59
C ALA A 223 26.41 -5.33 1.63
N THR A 224 25.28 -5.81 2.14
CA THR A 224 24.25 -6.48 1.34
C THR A 224 23.40 -5.45 0.58
N LEU A 225 22.82 -5.86 -0.55
CA LEU A 225 21.89 -5.02 -1.31
C LEU A 225 20.83 -5.87 -2.01
N VAL A 226 19.83 -5.23 -2.58
CA VAL A 226 18.87 -5.84 -3.51
C VAL A 226 19.06 -5.24 -4.92
N ASP A 227 19.20 -6.07 -5.95
CA ASP A 227 19.28 -5.61 -7.35
C ASP A 227 17.93 -5.09 -7.88
N GLY A 228 17.96 -4.35 -8.99
CA GLY A 228 16.74 -3.83 -9.64
C GLY A 228 15.75 -4.90 -10.12
N ALA A 229 16.08 -6.19 -10.00
CA ALA A 229 15.22 -7.34 -10.31
C ALA A 229 14.82 -8.16 -9.05
N GLY A 230 15.11 -7.66 -7.84
CA GLY A 230 14.65 -8.22 -6.58
C GLY A 230 15.45 -9.41 -6.04
N LEU A 231 16.72 -9.57 -6.44
CA LEU A 231 17.69 -10.52 -5.88
C LEU A 231 18.52 -9.85 -4.78
N ALA A 232 18.67 -10.49 -3.62
CA ALA A 232 19.60 -10.00 -2.59
C ALA A 232 21.03 -10.54 -2.81
N TYR A 233 22.00 -9.62 -2.78
CA TYR A 233 23.45 -9.88 -2.77
C TYR A 233 23.98 -9.81 -1.33
N GLY A 234 25.08 -10.51 -1.03
CA GLY A 234 25.59 -10.70 0.33
C GLY A 234 24.93 -11.87 1.06
N GLY A 235 24.69 -12.97 0.35
CA GLY A 235 24.12 -14.20 0.87
C GLY A 235 24.70 -15.42 0.16
N SER A 236 23.98 -16.53 0.12
CA SER A 236 24.50 -17.87 -0.24
C SER A 236 25.23 -18.02 -1.59
N TYR A 237 25.09 -17.08 -2.52
CA TYR A 237 25.72 -17.13 -3.86
C TYR A 237 26.54 -15.88 -4.23
N TYR A 238 26.48 -14.81 -3.42
CA TYR A 238 27.08 -13.52 -3.76
C TYR A 238 27.59 -12.84 -2.50
N THR A 239 28.79 -12.27 -2.55
CA THR A 239 29.50 -11.72 -1.39
C THR A 239 28.97 -10.36 -0.91
N GLY A 240 28.18 -9.65 -1.71
CA GLY A 240 27.74 -8.29 -1.39
C GLY A 240 28.49 -7.29 -2.27
N TRP A 241 28.68 -6.06 -1.80
CA TRP A 241 29.34 -5.02 -2.59
C TRP A 241 30.09 -4.03 -1.71
N SER A 242 31.16 -3.43 -2.23
CA SER A 242 31.98 -2.43 -1.55
C SER A 242 31.12 -1.30 -0.96
N VAL A 243 31.31 -1.01 0.33
CA VAL A 243 30.57 0.06 1.04
C VAL A 243 30.77 1.45 0.44
N ALA A 244 31.82 1.64 -0.38
CA ALA A 244 32.11 2.88 -1.08
C ALA A 244 31.36 3.03 -2.42
N GLU A 245 30.57 2.04 -2.84
CA GLU A 245 29.77 2.10 -4.06
C GLU A 245 28.76 3.25 -4.00
N LYS A 246 28.79 4.12 -5.02
CA LYS A 246 28.10 5.41 -5.04
C LYS A 246 26.79 5.39 -5.83
N TYR A 247 26.57 4.36 -6.65
CA TYR A 247 25.40 4.24 -7.52
C TYR A 247 24.22 3.46 -6.90
N PHE A 248 24.28 3.13 -5.61
CA PHE A 248 23.20 2.43 -4.92
C PHE A 248 22.28 3.36 -4.13
N THR A 249 21.00 3.02 -4.22
CA THR A 249 19.88 3.84 -3.78
C THR A 249 19.45 3.51 -2.36
N VAL A 250 18.81 4.47 -1.71
CA VAL A 250 18.34 4.34 -0.32
C VAL A 250 16.84 4.08 -0.31
N ARG A 251 16.44 3.02 0.40
CA ARG A 251 15.05 2.63 0.60
C ARG A 251 14.73 2.53 2.09
N PRO A 252 14.42 3.65 2.75
CA PRO A 252 14.30 3.69 4.20
C PRO A 252 13.10 2.91 4.73
N VAL A 253 13.22 2.52 5.99
CA VAL A 253 12.18 1.97 6.86
C VAL A 253 12.13 2.74 8.17
N LEU A 254 10.95 2.74 8.81
CA LEU A 254 10.74 3.36 10.12
C LEU A 254 9.55 2.72 10.85
N HIS A 255 9.51 2.87 12.17
CA HIS A 255 8.35 2.56 13.00
C HIS A 255 7.60 3.84 13.38
N LEU A 256 6.28 3.82 13.28
CA LEU A 256 5.41 4.98 13.47
C LEU A 256 4.39 4.70 14.56
N SER A 257 4.20 5.63 15.50
CA SER A 257 3.07 5.61 16.44
C SER A 257 1.83 6.14 15.74
N LEU A 258 0.84 5.27 15.53
CA LEU A 258 -0.38 5.57 14.78
C LEU A 258 -1.24 6.65 15.47
N SER A 259 -1.27 6.65 16.82
CA SER A 259 -1.97 7.66 17.63
C SER A 259 -1.27 9.02 17.64
N ALA A 260 0.07 9.06 17.51
CA ALA A 260 0.82 10.30 17.38
C ALA A 260 0.78 10.89 15.95
N ALA A 261 0.67 10.04 14.92
CA ALA A 261 0.77 10.41 13.51
C ALA A 261 -0.50 11.10 12.94
N LYS A 262 -0.83 12.28 13.47
CA LYS A 262 -2.02 13.08 13.08
C LYS A 262 -2.11 13.44 11.58
N GLN A 263 -0.98 13.43 10.87
CA GLN A 263 -0.85 13.80 9.46
C GLN A 263 -0.83 12.57 8.51
N LEU A 264 -1.03 11.36 9.03
CA LEU A 264 -0.93 10.13 8.25
C LEU A 264 -2.16 9.95 7.33
N GLU A 265 -1.93 9.88 6.01
CA GLU A 265 -3.00 9.73 5.02
C GLU A 265 -2.96 8.35 4.33
N PHE A 266 -4.12 7.77 4.01
CA PHE A 266 -4.17 6.51 3.24
C PHE A 266 -3.84 6.74 1.76
N ALA A 267 -2.75 6.14 1.28
CA ALA A 267 -2.27 6.23 -0.10
C ALA A 267 -2.76 5.06 -0.98
N GLY A 268 -3.78 4.31 -0.53
CA GLY A 268 -4.32 3.14 -1.23
C GLY A 268 -3.50 1.88 -0.99
N THR A 269 -3.28 1.08 -2.03
CA THR A 269 -2.51 -0.18 -1.92
C THR A 269 -1.56 -0.36 -3.09
N VAL A 270 -0.48 -1.12 -2.87
CA VAL A 270 0.49 -1.53 -3.91
C VAL A 270 0.64 -3.04 -3.87
N SER A 271 0.60 -3.70 -5.02
CA SER A 271 0.94 -5.12 -5.15
C SER A 271 2.34 -5.35 -5.70
N SER A 272 2.92 -6.52 -5.41
CA SER A 272 4.23 -6.92 -5.94
C SER A 272 4.23 -7.15 -7.46
N ASP A 273 3.08 -7.25 -8.13
CA ASP A 273 2.99 -7.24 -9.59
C ASP A 273 2.76 -5.83 -10.19
N GLY A 274 2.92 -4.78 -9.39
CA GLY A 274 2.86 -3.38 -9.82
C GLY A 274 1.44 -2.85 -10.04
N VAL A 275 0.43 -3.47 -9.41
CA VAL A 275 -0.94 -2.96 -9.43
C VAL A 275 -1.13 -2.05 -8.23
N GLU A 276 -1.33 -0.77 -8.50
CA GLU A 276 -1.67 0.22 -7.47
C GLU A 276 -3.19 0.46 -7.42
N THR A 277 -3.68 0.77 -6.24
CA THR A 277 -4.97 1.45 -6.07
C THR A 277 -4.72 2.80 -5.40
N THR A 278 -5.47 3.81 -5.82
CA THR A 278 -5.51 5.12 -5.18
C THR A 278 -6.92 5.39 -4.68
N LEU A 279 -7.03 6.17 -3.60
CA LEU A 279 -8.28 6.88 -3.33
C LEU A 279 -8.48 7.89 -4.47
N GLY A 280 -9.65 7.84 -5.12
CA GLY A 280 -10.05 8.89 -6.05
C GLY A 280 -10.35 10.18 -5.28
N PRO A 281 -10.42 11.34 -5.96
CA PRO A 281 -10.77 12.60 -5.30
C PRO A 281 -12.11 12.43 -4.56
N THR A 282 -12.12 12.85 -3.30
CA THR A 282 -13.31 12.89 -2.46
C THR A 282 -14.36 13.74 -3.16
N ILE A 283 -15.41 13.10 -3.69
CA ILE A 283 -16.66 13.81 -3.95
C ILE A 283 -17.25 14.18 -2.59
N THR A 284 -16.96 15.39 -2.14
CA THR A 284 -17.77 16.06 -1.13
C THR A 284 -19.22 15.94 -1.59
N PRO A 285 -20.15 15.39 -0.77
CA PRO A 285 -21.55 15.47 -1.12
C PRO A 285 -21.92 16.95 -1.15
N THR A 286 -22.15 17.48 -2.35
CA THR A 286 -22.78 18.80 -2.50
C THR A 286 -24.06 18.78 -1.70
N GLU A 287 -24.17 19.68 -0.72
CA GLU A 287 -25.41 19.85 0.03
C GLU A 287 -26.51 20.24 -0.97
N THR A 288 -27.45 19.33 -1.19
CA THR A 288 -28.68 19.66 -1.91
C THR A 288 -29.43 20.66 -1.04
N PRO A 289 -29.70 21.89 -1.51
CA PRO A 289 -30.42 22.87 -0.71
C PRO A 289 -31.80 22.32 -0.37
N VAL A 290 -32.06 22.13 0.92
CA VAL A 290 -33.39 21.78 1.42
C VAL A 290 -34.29 23.00 1.19
N PRO A 291 -35.44 22.87 0.51
CA PRO A 291 -36.32 24.01 0.27
C PRO A 291 -36.88 24.54 1.59
N THR A 292 -36.71 25.84 1.83
CA THR A 292 -37.26 26.56 2.96
C THR A 292 -38.77 26.39 3.04
N ALA A 293 -39.27 25.84 4.14
CA ALA A 293 -40.71 25.78 4.41
C ALA A 293 -41.21 27.18 4.83
N SER A 294 -42.13 27.75 4.06
CA SER A 294 -42.76 29.04 4.39
C SER A 294 -43.68 28.95 5.61
N VAL A 295 -43.69 30.00 6.40
CA VAL A 295 -44.50 30.16 7.62
C VAL A 295 -45.96 30.47 7.29
N ILE A 296 -46.90 29.83 8.00
CA ILE A 296 -48.30 30.27 8.15
C ILE A 296 -48.67 30.15 9.65
N PRO A 297 -49.28 31.17 10.30
CA PRO A 297 -49.53 31.18 11.75
C PRO A 297 -50.97 30.85 12.20
N SER A 298 -51.11 30.61 13.53
CA SER A 298 -52.32 30.36 14.37
C SER A 298 -53.08 29.03 14.14
N THR A 299 -53.76 28.39 15.12
CA THR A 299 -54.40 28.92 16.36
C THR A 299 -54.48 27.88 17.52
N GLN A 300 -54.71 28.40 18.73
CA GLN A 300 -54.87 27.84 20.10
C GLN A 300 -56.13 26.92 20.38
N ILE A 301 -56.33 26.18 21.51
CA ILE A 301 -55.47 25.87 22.71
C ILE A 301 -55.33 24.34 23.10
N PRO A 302 -56.21 23.61 23.86
CA PRO A 302 -55.67 22.69 24.92
C PRO A 302 -56.28 21.25 25.09
N ILE A 303 -55.57 20.37 25.85
CA ILE A 303 -56.05 19.57 27.05
C ILE A 303 -55.33 18.20 27.29
N LYS A 304 -54.89 18.01 28.56
CA LYS A 304 -54.59 16.80 29.37
C LYS A 304 -53.51 15.75 29.00
N ASN A 305 -52.54 15.67 29.93
CA ASN A 305 -52.19 14.52 30.79
C ASN A 305 -52.26 13.07 30.25
N MET A 306 -51.14 12.35 30.36
CA MET A 306 -50.99 11.33 31.42
C MET A 306 -49.52 11.02 31.75
N GLN A 307 -49.28 10.34 32.88
CA GLN A 307 -48.02 10.34 33.63
C GLN A 307 -47.03 9.22 33.26
N THR A 308 -45.77 9.42 33.69
CA THR A 308 -44.74 8.40 33.97
C THR A 308 -45.16 7.50 35.16
N PRO A 309 -44.59 6.30 35.39
CA PRO A 309 -43.21 6.09 35.93
C PRO A 309 -42.43 4.95 35.20
N ASN A 310 -41.11 4.81 35.19
CA ASN A 310 -39.98 5.15 36.07
C ASN A 310 -39.68 4.14 37.21
N SER A 311 -38.63 3.33 37.05
CA SER A 311 -37.82 2.58 38.06
C SER A 311 -36.80 1.74 37.25
N THR A 312 -35.47 1.86 37.31
CA THR A 312 -34.48 2.23 38.34
C THR A 312 -34.17 1.12 39.36
N ASN A 313 -33.21 0.23 39.06
CA ASN A 313 -31.94 0.10 39.82
C ASN A 313 -31.04 -1.07 39.38
N SER A 314 -29.73 -0.87 39.53
CA SER A 314 -28.62 -1.82 39.28
C SER A 314 -28.28 -2.61 40.58
N PRO A 315 -27.12 -3.32 40.71
CA PRO A 315 -26.32 -4.10 39.75
C PRO A 315 -26.06 -5.54 40.28
N LYS A 316 -25.48 -6.45 39.46
CA LYS A 316 -24.65 -7.56 39.97
C LYS A 316 -23.69 -8.13 38.93
N SER A 317 -22.48 -8.44 39.39
CA SER A 317 -21.36 -8.97 38.59
C SER A 317 -21.49 -10.47 38.33
N ARG A 318 -21.15 -10.92 37.11
CA ARG A 318 -20.52 -12.23 36.89
C ARG A 318 -19.67 -12.22 35.62
N ILE A 319 -18.45 -12.73 35.74
CA ILE A 319 -17.54 -12.98 34.61
C ILE A 319 -17.96 -14.28 33.94
N GLU A 320 -18.13 -14.29 32.61
CA GLU A 320 -18.09 -15.52 31.81
C GLU A 320 -17.57 -15.23 30.39
N THR A 321 -16.58 -16.03 29.99
CA THR A 321 -15.74 -15.81 28.80
C THR A 321 -16.49 -16.16 27.51
N GLN A 322 -16.59 -15.23 26.55
CA GLN A 322 -17.14 -15.53 25.21
C GLN A 322 -16.13 -15.32 24.09
N THR A 323 -15.79 -16.42 23.42
CA THR A 323 -15.03 -16.48 22.18
C THR A 323 -15.87 -15.93 21.01
N ALA A 324 -15.74 -14.64 20.72
CA ALA A 324 -16.49 -13.99 19.64
C ALA A 324 -15.73 -13.97 18.30
N GLN A 325 -16.33 -14.56 17.26
CA GLN A 325 -15.84 -14.47 15.88
C GLN A 325 -15.99 -13.04 15.32
N VAL A 326 -14.89 -12.40 14.95
CA VAL A 326 -14.94 -11.08 14.29
C VAL A 326 -15.02 -11.21 12.76
N LYS A 327 -16.06 -10.64 12.17
CA LYS A 327 -16.31 -10.60 10.72
C LYS A 327 -15.30 -9.67 10.02
N LYS A 328 -14.77 -10.10 8.87
CA LYS A 328 -14.05 -9.23 7.93
C LYS A 328 -14.99 -8.22 7.28
N THR A 329 -14.61 -6.95 7.30
CA THR A 329 -15.25 -5.85 6.56
C THR A 329 -14.96 -5.96 5.04
N GLU A 330 -15.83 -5.44 4.19
CA GLU A 330 -15.91 -5.81 2.77
C GLU A 330 -15.32 -4.76 1.79
N ASP A 331 -14.27 -5.14 1.04
CA ASP A 331 -13.86 -4.43 -0.18
C ASP A 331 -15.00 -4.43 -1.21
N THR A 332 -15.62 -3.27 -1.46
CA THR A 332 -16.85 -3.18 -2.26
C THR A 332 -16.58 -3.30 -3.77
N ILE A 333 -16.58 -4.54 -4.25
CA ILE A 333 -16.59 -4.85 -5.68
C ILE A 333 -17.86 -4.26 -6.34
N ARG A 334 -17.70 -3.44 -7.39
CA ARG A 334 -18.81 -2.75 -8.07
C ARG A 334 -18.86 -3.01 -9.58
N ALA A 335 -20.00 -2.75 -10.21
CA ALA A 335 -20.16 -2.86 -11.65
C ALA A 335 -19.12 -2.00 -12.40
N GLY A 336 -18.65 -2.50 -13.56
CA GLY A 336 -17.61 -1.86 -14.36
C GLY A 336 -16.17 -2.22 -13.97
N LYS A 337 -15.89 -2.59 -12.70
CA LYS A 337 -14.54 -3.01 -12.25
C LYS A 337 -14.11 -4.34 -12.90
N THR A 338 -12.80 -4.57 -13.01
CA THR A 338 -12.20 -5.76 -13.61
C THR A 338 -11.32 -6.47 -12.59
N PHE A 339 -11.35 -7.81 -12.54
CA PHE A 339 -10.46 -8.62 -11.71
C PHE A 339 -9.92 -9.84 -12.47
N VAL A 340 -8.79 -10.39 -12.03
CA VAL A 340 -8.23 -11.63 -12.56
C VAL A 340 -8.63 -12.82 -11.67
N TYR A 341 -8.98 -13.93 -12.29
CA TYR A 341 -9.19 -15.23 -11.63
C TYR A 341 -8.68 -16.35 -12.54
N LYS A 342 -7.78 -17.21 -12.01
CA LYS A 342 -7.15 -18.34 -12.72
C LYS A 342 -6.58 -17.96 -14.10
N GLY A 343 -5.88 -16.83 -14.17
CA GLY A 343 -5.23 -16.32 -15.39
C GLY A 343 -6.18 -15.68 -16.41
N ILE A 344 -7.46 -15.52 -16.09
CA ILE A 344 -8.49 -14.92 -16.94
C ILE A 344 -8.95 -13.59 -16.32
N SER A 345 -9.03 -12.55 -17.14
CA SER A 345 -9.51 -11.22 -16.77
C SER A 345 -11.01 -11.10 -17.00
N TYR A 346 -11.76 -10.69 -15.98
CA TYR A 346 -13.22 -10.57 -15.96
C TYR A 346 -13.64 -9.16 -15.55
N ARG A 347 -14.50 -8.51 -16.35
CA ARG A 347 -15.18 -7.28 -15.97
C ARG A 347 -16.54 -7.61 -15.34
N VAL A 348 -16.81 -7.08 -14.17
CA VAL A 348 -18.13 -7.11 -13.53
C VAL A 348 -19.10 -6.27 -14.37
N THR A 349 -20.23 -6.85 -14.78
CA THR A 349 -21.26 -6.13 -15.53
C THR A 349 -22.49 -5.78 -14.69
N LYS A 350 -22.84 -6.63 -13.71
CA LYS A 350 -23.92 -6.37 -12.75
C LYS A 350 -23.59 -7.05 -11.42
N ILE A 351 -23.96 -6.41 -10.32
CA ILE A 351 -24.04 -7.02 -8.98
C ILE A 351 -25.45 -6.78 -8.45
N SER A 352 -25.98 -7.76 -7.72
CA SER A 352 -27.28 -7.71 -7.07
C SER A 352 -27.19 -8.61 -5.84
N GLY A 353 -27.00 -7.99 -4.68
CA GLY A 353 -26.62 -8.68 -3.44
C GLY A 353 -25.43 -9.62 -3.64
N LYS A 354 -25.51 -10.84 -3.08
CA LYS A 354 -24.46 -11.87 -3.15
C LYS A 354 -24.32 -12.57 -4.53
N LYS A 355 -24.88 -12.00 -5.61
CA LYS A 355 -24.81 -12.54 -6.98
C LYS A 355 -24.29 -11.48 -7.97
N GLY A 356 -23.49 -11.89 -8.95
CA GLY A 356 -22.97 -10.99 -9.98
C GLY A 356 -22.72 -11.64 -11.35
N ASN A 357 -22.71 -10.79 -12.38
CA ASN A 357 -22.47 -11.18 -13.77
C ASN A 357 -21.11 -10.67 -14.26
N LEU A 358 -20.45 -11.46 -15.10
CA LEU A 358 -19.12 -11.16 -15.65
C LEU A 358 -19.09 -11.22 -17.18
N THR A 359 -18.36 -10.27 -17.77
CA THR A 359 -17.81 -10.36 -19.13
C THR A 359 -16.35 -10.79 -19.06
N LEU A 360 -16.00 -11.88 -19.73
CA LEU A 360 -14.61 -12.26 -19.94
C LEU A 360 -13.95 -11.24 -20.90
N LYS A 361 -12.91 -10.53 -20.43
CA LYS A 361 -12.22 -9.47 -21.16
C LYS A 361 -10.89 -9.90 -21.79
N ASP A 362 -10.12 -10.77 -21.14
CA ASP A 362 -8.80 -11.18 -21.64
C ASP A 362 -8.27 -12.48 -21.01
N ILE A 363 -7.32 -13.13 -21.66
CA ILE A 363 -6.51 -14.24 -21.11
C ILE A 363 -5.10 -13.70 -20.84
N LYS A 364 -4.65 -13.65 -19.59
CA LYS A 364 -3.38 -12.98 -19.25
C LYS A 364 -2.17 -13.68 -19.88
N ASN A 365 -2.04 -15.01 -19.73
CA ASN A 365 -0.97 -15.78 -20.37
C ASN A 365 -1.30 -16.09 -21.84
N LYS A 366 -0.75 -15.32 -22.79
CA LYS A 366 -0.95 -15.51 -24.25
C LYS A 366 -0.31 -16.80 -24.81
N ARG A 367 0.69 -17.36 -24.10
CA ARG A 367 1.41 -18.58 -24.50
C ARG A 367 0.72 -19.87 -24.03
N THR A 368 -0.40 -19.77 -23.30
CA THR A 368 -1.09 -20.94 -22.74
C THR A 368 -1.58 -21.92 -23.81
N LYS A 369 -1.42 -23.22 -23.52
CA LYS A 369 -1.96 -24.32 -24.33
C LYS A 369 -3.40 -24.69 -23.95
N LYS A 370 -3.88 -24.30 -22.76
CA LYS A 370 -5.19 -24.68 -22.19
C LYS A 370 -5.84 -23.52 -21.43
N VAL A 371 -7.13 -23.27 -21.65
CA VAL A 371 -7.94 -22.31 -20.89
C VAL A 371 -9.19 -23.01 -20.35
N VAL A 372 -9.58 -22.71 -19.10
CA VAL A 372 -10.80 -23.23 -18.49
C VAL A 372 -11.64 -22.07 -17.94
N ILE A 373 -12.78 -21.80 -18.57
CA ILE A 373 -13.79 -20.88 -18.03
C ILE A 373 -14.61 -21.66 -17.00
N PRO A 374 -14.65 -21.27 -15.72
CA PRO A 374 -15.35 -22.01 -14.66
C PRO A 374 -16.88 -21.92 -14.80
N LYS A 375 -17.60 -22.76 -14.03
CA LYS A 375 -19.08 -22.71 -13.93
C LYS A 375 -19.54 -21.45 -13.18
N GLU A 376 -18.80 -21.12 -12.12
CA GLU A 376 -19.08 -20.11 -11.12
C GLU A 376 -17.74 -19.65 -10.54
N ILE A 377 -17.65 -18.40 -10.07
CA ILE A 377 -16.49 -17.83 -9.37
C ILE A 377 -17.01 -17.25 -8.05
N LYS A 378 -16.50 -17.72 -6.91
CA LYS A 378 -16.76 -17.10 -5.61
C LYS A 378 -15.57 -16.20 -5.26
N LYS A 379 -15.82 -14.91 -5.07
CA LYS A 379 -14.80 -13.91 -4.66
C LYS A 379 -15.51 -12.72 -4.00
N TYR A 380 -14.91 -12.08 -3.00
CA TYR A 380 -15.49 -10.92 -2.29
C TYR A 380 -16.90 -11.20 -1.71
N GLY A 381 -17.11 -12.38 -1.10
CA GLY A 381 -18.42 -12.83 -0.61
C GLY A 381 -19.49 -13.09 -1.69
N ILE A 382 -19.24 -12.70 -2.94
CA ILE A 382 -20.19 -12.70 -4.05
C ILE A 382 -19.97 -13.89 -4.98
N LYS A 383 -21.09 -14.45 -5.44
CA LYS A 383 -21.18 -15.53 -6.42
C LYS A 383 -21.29 -14.93 -7.83
N PHE A 384 -20.22 -15.01 -8.60
CA PHE A 384 -20.16 -14.53 -9.97
C PHE A 384 -20.37 -15.64 -11.02
N VAL A 385 -21.11 -15.31 -12.08
CA VAL A 385 -21.28 -16.17 -13.26
C VAL A 385 -20.86 -15.44 -14.54
N VAL A 386 -20.24 -16.15 -15.48
CA VAL A 386 -19.80 -15.57 -16.76
C VAL A 386 -20.97 -15.60 -17.75
N THR A 387 -21.48 -14.43 -18.11
CA THR A 387 -22.62 -14.27 -19.04
C THR A 387 -22.19 -13.84 -20.44
N GLN A 388 -21.01 -13.22 -20.57
CA GLN A 388 -20.49 -12.76 -21.87
C GLN A 388 -19.00 -13.08 -22.05
N ILE A 389 -18.63 -13.33 -23.31
CA ILE A 389 -17.23 -13.31 -23.78
C ILE A 389 -17.06 -12.11 -24.71
N GLY A 390 -16.15 -11.20 -24.37
CA GLY A 390 -15.88 -9.98 -25.13
C GLY A 390 -15.08 -10.20 -26.41
N LYS A 391 -15.02 -9.17 -27.26
CA LYS A 391 -14.28 -9.15 -28.53
C LYS A 391 -12.79 -9.43 -28.31
N ASN A 392 -12.20 -10.22 -29.21
CA ASN A 392 -10.76 -10.49 -29.33
C ASN A 392 -10.01 -11.14 -28.14
N VAL A 393 -10.71 -11.58 -27.08
CA VAL A 393 -10.17 -12.35 -25.93
C VAL A 393 -9.18 -13.44 -26.34
N PHE A 394 -9.51 -14.25 -27.34
CA PHE A 394 -8.69 -15.40 -27.74
C PHE A 394 -7.73 -15.11 -28.91
N THR A 395 -7.89 -13.97 -29.60
CA THR A 395 -7.20 -13.65 -30.85
C THR A 395 -5.67 -13.58 -30.72
N LYS A 396 -5.16 -13.23 -29.53
CA LYS A 396 -3.71 -13.21 -29.20
C LYS A 396 -3.18 -14.56 -28.67
N CYS A 397 -4.03 -15.54 -28.35
CA CYS A 397 -3.65 -16.82 -27.76
C CYS A 397 -3.21 -17.86 -28.81
N LYS A 398 -2.17 -17.53 -29.61
CA LYS A 398 -1.75 -18.35 -30.78
C LYS A 398 -1.43 -19.81 -30.46
N LYS A 399 -0.96 -20.13 -29.24
CA LYS A 399 -0.58 -21.49 -28.80
C LYS A 399 -1.74 -22.30 -28.16
N LEU A 400 -2.97 -21.76 -28.11
CA LEU A 400 -4.11 -22.40 -27.45
C LEU A 400 -4.60 -23.65 -28.21
N LYS A 401 -4.45 -24.83 -27.59
CA LYS A 401 -4.90 -26.13 -28.12
C LYS A 401 -6.23 -26.61 -27.53
N LYS A 402 -6.61 -26.18 -26.31
CA LYS A 402 -7.83 -26.64 -25.62
C LYS A 402 -8.53 -25.52 -24.85
N LEU A 403 -9.78 -25.22 -25.20
CA LEU A 403 -10.66 -24.34 -24.44
C LEU A 403 -11.75 -25.19 -23.79
N THR A 404 -11.93 -25.09 -22.47
CA THR A 404 -13.01 -25.78 -21.75
C THR A 404 -13.92 -24.75 -21.09
N ILE A 405 -15.20 -24.74 -21.48
CA ILE A 405 -16.22 -23.87 -20.91
C ILE A 405 -17.07 -24.71 -19.97
N LYS A 406 -17.00 -24.43 -18.66
CA LYS A 406 -17.86 -25.04 -17.63
C LYS A 406 -19.09 -24.17 -17.30
N SER A 407 -19.08 -22.88 -17.66
CA SER A 407 -20.25 -22.00 -17.55
C SER A 407 -21.44 -22.52 -18.36
N ARG A 408 -22.64 -22.39 -17.81
CA ARG A 408 -23.92 -22.62 -18.51
C ARG A 408 -24.67 -21.30 -18.80
N THR A 409 -24.20 -20.18 -18.27
CA THR A 409 -24.90 -18.89 -18.28
C THR A 409 -24.47 -17.94 -19.41
N ILE A 410 -23.51 -18.31 -20.26
CA ILE A 410 -23.08 -17.45 -21.37
C ILE A 410 -24.23 -17.29 -22.37
N THR A 411 -24.61 -16.05 -22.64
CA THR A 411 -25.66 -15.65 -23.60
C THR A 411 -25.09 -14.86 -24.78
N LYS A 412 -23.98 -14.13 -24.59
CA LYS A 412 -23.34 -13.32 -25.63
C LYS A 412 -21.87 -13.71 -25.83
N MET A 413 -21.46 -13.84 -27.09
CA MET A 413 -20.06 -14.06 -27.48
C MET A 413 -19.77 -13.14 -28.68
N GLU A 414 -18.85 -12.20 -28.49
CA GLU A 414 -18.42 -11.26 -29.53
C GLU A 414 -17.31 -11.87 -30.40
N LYS A 415 -16.97 -11.21 -31.53
CA LYS A 415 -15.96 -11.66 -32.51
C LYS A 415 -14.66 -12.10 -31.83
N ASN A 416 -14.28 -13.35 -32.02
CA ASN A 416 -13.05 -13.96 -31.51
C ASN A 416 -12.44 -14.90 -32.53
N ARG A 417 -11.12 -14.80 -32.74
CA ARG A 417 -10.37 -15.76 -33.56
C ARG A 417 -9.77 -16.86 -32.69
N PHE A 418 -10.07 -18.10 -33.02
CA PHE A 418 -9.49 -19.30 -32.38
C PHE A 418 -8.38 -19.89 -33.26
N ALA A 419 -7.40 -20.58 -32.67
CA ALA A 419 -6.37 -21.29 -33.42
C ALA A 419 -6.97 -22.49 -34.18
N LYS A 420 -6.48 -22.77 -35.41
CA LYS A 420 -7.03 -23.78 -36.33
C LYS A 420 -7.24 -25.18 -35.69
N LYS A 421 -6.36 -25.59 -34.77
CA LYS A 421 -6.41 -26.90 -34.07
C LYS A 421 -6.92 -26.82 -32.60
N CYS A 422 -7.69 -25.80 -32.22
CA CYS A 422 -8.19 -25.63 -30.84
C CYS A 422 -9.46 -26.46 -30.56
N LYS A 423 -9.36 -27.47 -29.68
CA LYS A 423 -10.51 -28.27 -29.21
C LYS A 423 -11.32 -27.49 -28.17
N ILE A 424 -12.55 -27.10 -28.52
CA ILE A 424 -13.49 -26.44 -27.62
C ILE A 424 -14.41 -27.48 -26.99
N ILE A 425 -14.42 -27.56 -25.66
CA ILE A 425 -15.28 -28.43 -24.86
C ILE A 425 -16.29 -27.56 -24.13
N VAL A 426 -17.58 -27.91 -24.21
CA VAL A 426 -18.71 -27.19 -23.61
C VAL A 426 -19.60 -28.18 -22.85
N PRO A 427 -20.48 -27.74 -21.93
CA PRO A 427 -21.37 -28.64 -21.20
C PRO A 427 -22.39 -29.26 -22.17
N GLN A 428 -22.59 -30.58 -22.14
CA GLN A 428 -23.44 -31.31 -23.09
C GLN A 428 -24.86 -30.72 -23.21
N ALA A 429 -25.52 -30.44 -22.09
CA ALA A 429 -26.84 -29.81 -22.05
C ALA A 429 -26.91 -28.43 -22.75
N MET A 430 -25.78 -27.74 -22.90
CA MET A 430 -25.69 -26.43 -23.56
C MET A 430 -25.10 -26.51 -24.97
N LYS A 431 -24.80 -27.70 -25.50
CA LYS A 431 -24.08 -27.92 -26.76
C LYS A 431 -24.73 -27.20 -27.94
N LYS A 432 -26.05 -27.35 -28.14
CA LYS A 432 -26.81 -26.66 -29.22
C LYS A 432 -26.66 -25.13 -29.13
N LYS A 433 -26.76 -24.54 -27.93
CA LYS A 433 -26.60 -23.08 -27.70
C LYS A 433 -25.18 -22.60 -28.00
N TYR A 434 -24.16 -23.30 -27.50
CA TYR A 434 -22.77 -22.91 -27.73
C TYR A 434 -22.34 -23.06 -29.19
N ILE A 435 -22.85 -24.05 -29.93
CA ILE A 435 -22.61 -24.15 -31.39
C ILE A 435 -23.16 -22.90 -32.10
N LYS A 436 -24.39 -22.48 -31.81
CA LYS A 436 -24.98 -21.25 -32.39
C LYS A 436 -24.15 -20.00 -32.05
N LEU A 437 -23.67 -19.85 -30.82
CA LEU A 437 -22.81 -18.73 -30.40
C LEU A 437 -21.45 -18.74 -31.10
N LEU A 438 -20.79 -19.91 -31.19
CA LEU A 438 -19.49 -20.06 -31.86
C LEU A 438 -19.60 -19.87 -33.38
N ALA A 439 -20.73 -20.21 -33.99
CA ALA A 439 -21.00 -19.92 -35.39
C ALA A 439 -21.12 -18.41 -35.65
N LYS A 440 -21.93 -17.68 -34.85
CA LYS A 440 -22.03 -16.21 -34.95
C LYS A 440 -20.68 -15.51 -34.69
N CYS A 441 -19.91 -16.01 -33.72
CA CYS A 441 -18.57 -15.53 -33.40
C CYS A 441 -17.55 -15.62 -34.55
N ARG A 442 -17.81 -16.44 -35.59
CA ARG A 442 -16.94 -16.61 -36.77
C ARG A 442 -17.39 -15.83 -38.01
N ARG A 443 -18.64 -15.35 -38.07
CA ARG A 443 -19.22 -14.68 -39.25
C ARG A 443 -19.07 -13.16 -39.26
N ASN A 444 -18.91 -12.55 -38.08
CA ASN A 444 -18.75 -11.10 -37.90
C ASN A 444 -17.29 -10.71 -37.71
#